data_AF-A0A538IIH1-F1
#
_entry.id   AF-A0A538IIH1-F1
#
_cell.length_a   1.000
_cell.length_b   1.000
_cell.length_c   1.000
_cell.angle_alpha   90.00
_cell.angle_beta   90.00
_cell.angle_gamma   90.00
#
_symmetry.space_group_name_H-M   'P 1'
#
loop_
_entity.id
_entity.type
_entity.pdbx_description
1 polymer ?
#
loop_
_entity_poly.entity_id
_entity_poly.type
_entity_poly.pdbx_seq_one_letter_code
_entity_poly.pdbx_strand_id
1 'polypeptide(L)' 'MPAAQETTVETEVERVERWRTAELMRVGFAGDDAVVLAARFDVDLHEAISLVQRGCPPELAVRILG' A
#
# COMPACT_ATOMS: atom_id res chain seq x y z
N MET A 1 3.95 28.30 27.66
CA MET A 1 4.41 27.90 26.31
C MET A 1 3.61 26.68 25.89
N PRO A 2 2.61 26.76 25.01
CA PRO A 2 2.05 25.55 24.40
C PRO A 2 2.99 25.10 23.28
N ALA A 3 3.30 23.81 23.22
CA ALA A 3 4.00 23.21 22.10
C ALA A 3 3.11 23.35 20.86
N ALA A 4 3.60 24.02 19.83
CA ALA A 4 2.96 24.05 18.53
C ALA A 4 2.94 22.61 18.01
N GLN A 5 1.79 21.96 18.06
CA GLN A 5 1.55 20.74 17.32
C GLN A 5 1.46 21.19 15.86
N GLU A 6 2.55 21.08 15.12
CA GLU A 6 2.53 21.14 13.66
C GLU A 6 1.70 19.94 13.17
N THR A 7 0.38 20.13 13.13
CA THR A 7 -0.52 19.20 12.47
C THR A 7 -0.28 19.37 10.98
N THR A 8 0.71 18.67 10.44
CA THR A 8 0.85 18.52 8.99
C THR A 8 -0.42 17.84 8.51
N VAL A 9 -1.28 18.61 7.85
CA VAL A 9 -2.54 18.12 7.30
C VAL A 9 -2.16 17.11 6.23
N GLU A 10 -2.44 15.84 6.52
CA GLU A 10 -2.31 14.77 5.54
C GLU A 10 -3.12 15.11 4.28
N THR A 11 -2.46 15.00 3.14
CA THR A 11 -3.09 15.07 1.83
C THR A 11 -3.97 13.83 1.59
N GLU A 12 -4.98 13.97 0.73
CA GLU A 12 -5.81 12.82 0.34
C GLU A 12 -4.97 11.70 -0.32
N VAL A 13 -3.88 12.07 -1.01
CA VAL A 13 -2.95 11.10 -1.63
C VAL A 13 -2.27 10.26 -0.55
N GLU A 14 -1.67 10.89 0.46
CA GLU A 14 -1.03 10.18 1.58
C GLU A 14 -2.02 9.28 2.33
N ARG A 15 -3.28 9.74 2.49
CA ARG A 15 -4.33 8.91 3.12
C ARG A 15 -4.61 7.67 2.30
N VAL A 16 -4.72 7.81 0.98
CA VAL A 16 -4.98 6.71 0.05
C VAL A 16 -3.79 5.75 0.01
N GLU A 17 -2.55 6.23 -0.03
CA GLU A 17 -1.34 5.38 0.01
C GLU A 17 -1.27 4.58 1.30
N ARG A 18 -1.56 5.20 2.45
CA ARG A 18 -1.62 4.49 3.74
C ARG A 18 -2.69 3.40 3.72
N TRP A 19 -3.87 3.71 3.21
CA TRP A 19 -4.96 2.74 3.09
C TRP A 19 -4.59 1.58 2.15
N ARG A 20 -4.00 1.89 0.98
CA ARG A 20 -3.50 0.88 0.02
C ARG A 20 -2.46 -0.03 0.66
N THR A 21 -1.51 0.54 1.40
CA THR A 21 -0.48 -0.20 2.11
C THR A 21 -1.10 -1.17 3.12
N ALA A 22 -2.02 -0.69 3.95
CA ALA A 22 -2.69 -1.51 4.96
C ALA A 22 -3.46 -2.69 4.33
N GLU A 23 -4.12 -2.46 3.19
CA GLU A 23 -4.87 -3.52 2.50
C GLU A 23 -3.94 -4.58 1.88
N LEU A 24 -2.81 -4.16 1.29
CA LEU A 24 -1.78 -5.08 0.80
C LEU A 24 -1.17 -5.91 1.93
N MET A 25 -0.80 -5.29 3.04
CA MET A 25 -0.28 -6.02 4.20
C MET A 25 -1.30 -7.03 4.74
N ARG A 26 -2.60 -6.70 4.71
CA ARG A 26 -3.68 -7.59 5.14
C ARG A 26 -3.74 -8.91 4.38
N VAL A 27 -3.36 -8.90 3.11
CA VAL A 27 -3.35 -10.11 2.27
C VAL A 27 -1.99 -10.81 2.24
N GLY A 28 -0.96 -10.22 2.85
CA GLY A 28 0.32 -10.88 3.11
C GLY A 28 1.53 -10.25 2.45
N PHE A 29 1.41 -9.07 1.82
CA PHE A 29 2.59 -8.35 1.32
C PHE A 29 3.47 -7.90 2.48
N ALA A 30 4.80 -7.95 2.28
CA ALA A 30 5.75 -7.36 3.20
C ALA A 30 5.55 -5.84 3.28
N GLY A 31 5.84 -5.24 4.44
CA GLY A 31 5.59 -3.81 4.66
C GLY A 31 6.27 -2.91 3.63
N ASP A 32 7.55 -3.17 3.33
CA ASP A 32 8.31 -2.39 2.35
C ASP A 32 7.74 -2.52 0.93
N ASP A 33 7.42 -3.76 0.51
CA ASP A 33 6.81 -4.03 -0.80
C ASP A 33 5.42 -3.41 -0.92
N ALA A 34 4.62 -3.48 0.15
CA ALA A 34 3.29 -2.90 0.22
C ALA A 34 3.34 -1.38 0.06
N VAL A 35 4.31 -0.70 0.69
CA VAL A 35 4.50 0.76 0.56
C VAL A 35 4.87 1.11 -0.88
N VAL A 36 5.84 0.39 -1.47
CA VAL A 36 6.27 0.64 -2.85
C VAL A 36 5.12 0.45 -3.84
N LEU A 37 4.34 -0.63 -3.69
CA LEU A 37 3.19 -0.91 -4.56
C LEU A 37 2.01 0.04 -4.30
N ALA A 38 1.82 0.48 -3.05
CA ALA A 38 0.78 1.44 -2.69
C ALA A 38 1.00 2.81 -3.34
N ALA A 39 2.25 3.28 -3.45
CA ALA A 39 2.61 4.53 -4.12
C ALA A 39 2.42 4.48 -5.65
N ARG A 40 2.28 3.28 -6.23
CA ARG A 40 2.05 3.06 -7.66
C ARG A 40 0.58 3.07 -8.00
N PHE A 41 0.05 4.26 -8.31
CA PHE A 41 -1.33 4.45 -8.73
C PHE A 41 -1.67 3.89 -10.13
N ASP A 42 -0.65 3.54 -10.91
CA ASP A 42 -0.78 2.79 -12.16
C ASP A 42 -1.13 1.31 -11.94
N VAL A 43 -0.90 0.79 -10.73
CA VAL A 43 -1.20 -0.60 -10.37
C VAL A 43 -2.61 -0.71 -9.77
N ASP A 44 -3.39 -1.66 -10.29
CA ASP A 44 -4.69 -2.02 -9.74
C ASP A 44 -4.52 -2.79 -8.42
N LEU A 45 -4.97 -2.18 -7.33
CA LEU A 45 -4.94 -2.75 -6.00
C LEU A 45 -5.78 -4.03 -5.89
N HIS A 46 -6.95 -4.06 -6.53
CA HIS A 46 -7.81 -5.24 -6.52
C HIS A 46 -7.15 -6.41 -7.26
N GLU A 47 -6.42 -6.13 -8.34
CA GLU A 47 -5.67 -7.18 -9.04
C GLU A 47 -4.54 -7.73 -8.16
N ALA A 48 -3.77 -6.87 -7.50
CA ALA A 48 -2.74 -7.26 -6.54
C ALA A 48 -3.28 -8.18 -5.44
N ILE A 49 -4.42 -7.80 -4.86
CA ILE A 49 -5.12 -8.58 -3.83
C ILE A 49 -5.62 -9.92 -4.38
N SER A 50 -6.23 -9.89 -5.57
CA SER A 50 -6.80 -11.09 -6.20
C SER A 50 -5.73 -12.14 -6.51
N LEU A 51 -4.55 -11.71 -6.97
CA LEU A 51 -3.43 -12.62 -7.22
C LEU A 51 -3.06 -13.39 -5.95
N VAL A 52 -2.89 -12.69 -4.83
CA VAL A 52 -2.51 -13.33 -3.57
C VAL A 52 -3.62 -14.23 -3.02
N GLN A 53 -4.87 -13.80 -3.11
CA GLN A 53 -6.03 -14.63 -2.72
C GLN A 53 -6.15 -15.91 -3.56
N ARG A 54 -5.68 -15.90 -4.81
CA ARG A 54 -5.63 -17.07 -5.69
C ARG A 54 -4.44 -18.00 -5.42
N GLY A 55 -3.60 -17.67 -4.44
CA GLY A 55 -2.43 -18.45 -4.05
C GLY A 55 -1.12 -17.99 -4.70
N CYS A 56 -1.09 -16.82 -5.37
CA CYS A 56 0.17 -16.23 -5.81
C CYS A 56 0.97 -15.75 -4.59
N PRO A 57 2.26 -16.10 -4.46
CA PRO A 57 3.11 -15.51 -3.45
C PRO A 57 3.19 -13.98 -3.62
N PRO A 58 3.12 -13.17 -2.55
CA PRO A 58 3.18 -11.71 -2.63
C PRO A 58 4.42 -11.19 -3.36
N GLU A 59 5.58 -11.78 -3.10
CA GLU A 59 6.85 -11.46 -3.78
C GLU A 59 6.76 -11.65 -5.31
N LEU A 60 6.00 -12.66 -5.76
CA LEU A 60 5.76 -12.91 -7.18
C LEU A 60 4.73 -11.93 -7.74
N ALA A 61 3.70 -11.57 -6.97
CA ALA A 61 2.72 -10.56 -7.36
C ALA A 61 3.37 -9.18 -7.58
N VAL A 62 4.30 -8.77 -6.71
CA VAL A 62 5.10 -7.54 -6.90
C VAL A 62 5.87 -7.57 -8.21
N ARG A 63 6.46 -8.71 -8.58
CA ARG A 63 7.20 -8.85 -9.85
C ARG A 63 6.32 -8.87 -11.10
N ILE A 64 5.04 -9.22 -10.97
CA ILE A 64 4.09 -9.25 -12.10
C ILE A 64 3.54 -7.85 -12.35
N LEU A 65 3.29 -7.09 -11.28
CA LEU A 65 2.65 -5.77 -11.31
C LEU A 65 3.64 -4.61 -11.29
N GLY A 66 4.86 -4.84 -10.83
CA GLY A 66 5.96 -3.87 -10.75
C GLY A 66 6.76 -3.79 -12.04
#